data_AF-A0A842PDU8-F1
#
_entry.id   AF-A0A842PDU8-F1
#
_cell.length_a   1.000
_cell.length_b   1.000
_cell.length_c   1.000
_cell.angle_alpha   90.00
_cell.angle_beta   90.00
_cell.angle_gamma   90.00
#
_symmetry.space_group_name_H-M   'P 1'
#
loop_
_entity.id
_entity.type
_entity.pdbx_description
1 polymer ?
#
loop_
_entity_poly.entity_id
_entity_poly.type
_entity_poly.pdbx_seq_one_letter_code
_entity_poly.pdbx_strand_id
1 'polypeptide(L)'
;GIVSGHSVLGMNIFSDWFAGIRDIVGGRSESYEGYFEEAREQAIDEMSLQAERLKATAIISIKIDYSTIEAKNTRMLMVSANGTAVKSVPE
;
A
#
# COMPACT_ATOMS: atom_id res chain seq x y z
N GLY A 1 -10.26 -7.20 16.02
CA GLY A 1 -9.82 -5.86 16.48
C GLY A 1 -9.30 -5.07 15.29
N ILE A 2 -8.96 -3.79 15.48
CA ILE A 2 -8.36 -2.99 14.39
C ILE A 2 -6.99 -3.55 14.04
N VAL A 3 -6.71 -3.66 12.75
CA VAL A 3 -5.40 -4.07 12.20
C VAL A 3 -4.96 -3.06 11.14
N SER A 4 -3.66 -2.89 10.98
CA SER A 4 -3.09 -1.99 9.99
C SER A 4 -1.81 -2.53 9.39
N GLY A 5 -1.46 -2.02 8.22
CA GLY A 5 -0.20 -2.29 7.53
C GLY A 5 0.19 -1.13 6.65
N HIS A 6 1.49 -0.95 6.42
CA HIS A 6 2.03 0.24 5.81
C HIS A 6 3.21 -0.08 4.89
N SER A 7 3.27 0.59 3.74
CA SER A 7 4.43 0.58 2.86
C SER A 7 4.82 2.01 2.49
N VAL A 8 6.12 2.25 2.23
CA VAL A 8 6.65 3.58 1.95
C VAL A 8 7.50 3.53 0.68
N LEU A 9 7.12 4.34 -0.30
CA LEU A 9 7.82 4.54 -1.56
C LEU A 9 8.61 5.86 -1.51
N GLY A 10 9.92 5.79 -1.69
CA GLY A 10 10.79 6.98 -1.76
C GLY A 10 10.63 7.73 -3.08
N MET A 11 10.44 9.05 -3.05
CA MET A 11 10.18 9.82 -4.27
C MET A 11 11.39 10.01 -5.17
N ASN A 12 12.62 9.87 -4.65
CA ASN A 12 13.80 9.82 -5.51
C ASN A 12 13.79 8.55 -6.36
N ILE A 13 13.46 7.40 -5.77
CA ILE A 13 13.27 6.13 -6.49
C ILE A 13 12.12 6.26 -7.48
N PHE A 14 11.00 6.85 -7.06
CA PHE A 14 9.85 7.05 -7.93
C PHE A 14 10.15 8.00 -9.12
N SER A 15 10.84 9.12 -8.88
CA SER A 15 11.11 10.15 -9.89
C SER A 15 12.12 9.70 -10.94
N ASP A 16 13.19 8.99 -10.54
CA ASP A 16 14.20 8.47 -11.47
C ASP A 16 13.58 7.50 -12.47
N TRP A 17 12.59 6.71 -12.04
CA TRP A 17 11.87 5.79 -12.90
C TRP A 17 10.86 6.48 -13.80
N PHE A 18 10.12 7.48 -13.30
CA PHE A 18 9.26 8.34 -14.12
C PHE A 18 10.03 9.09 -15.21
N ALA A 19 11.27 9.50 -14.94
CA ALA A 19 12.12 10.15 -15.92
C ALA A 19 12.45 9.24 -17.12
N GLY A 20 12.56 7.92 -16.90
CA GLY A 20 12.79 6.93 -17.97
C GLY A 20 11.55 6.59 -18.81
N ILE A 21 10.34 6.86 -18.32
CA ILE A 21 9.05 6.51 -18.96
C ILE A 21 8.43 7.70 -19.70
N ARG A 22 8.96 8.92 -19.48
CA ARG A 22 8.40 10.18 -19.98
C ARG A 22 8.29 10.26 -21.52
N ASP A 23 8.94 9.36 -22.26
CA ASP A 23 8.83 9.24 -23.72
C ASP A 23 7.61 8.42 -24.20
N ILE A 24 6.84 7.79 -23.31
CA ILE A 24 5.64 7.00 -23.64
C ILE A 24 4.42 7.63 -22.96
N VAL A 25 3.91 8.70 -23.56
CA VAL A 25 2.62 9.29 -23.20
C VAL A 25 1.54 8.69 -24.09
N GLY A 26 0.76 7.73 -23.59
CA GLY A 26 -0.38 7.20 -24.34
C GLY A 26 -1.03 5.94 -23.80
N GLY A 27 -1.86 6.08 -22.77
CA GLY A 27 -2.90 5.10 -22.40
C GLY A 27 -2.39 3.85 -21.67
N ARG A 28 -2.59 3.81 -20.34
CA ARG A 28 -2.14 2.73 -19.44
C ARG A 28 -0.62 2.61 -19.36
N SER A 29 -0.01 3.56 -18.68
CA SER A 29 1.41 3.54 -18.34
C SER A 29 1.66 2.47 -17.25
N GLU A 30 1.80 1.21 -17.67
CA GLU A 30 2.06 0.01 -16.84
C GLU A 30 3.12 0.22 -15.74
N SER A 31 4.10 1.08 -15.99
CA SER A 31 5.33 1.13 -15.21
C SER A 31 5.24 1.94 -13.91
N TYR A 32 4.21 2.77 -13.69
CA TYR A 32 3.97 3.33 -12.35
C TYR A 32 2.91 2.55 -11.58
N GLU A 33 1.88 2.02 -12.25
CA GLU A 33 0.79 1.27 -11.61
C GLU A 33 1.34 0.08 -10.82
N GLY A 34 2.35 -0.61 -11.36
CA GLY A 34 2.99 -1.75 -10.69
C GLY A 34 3.62 -1.41 -9.33
N TYR A 35 4.20 -0.22 -9.15
CA TYR A 35 4.78 0.16 -7.84
C TYR A 35 3.72 0.52 -6.81
N PHE A 36 2.64 1.18 -7.24
CA PHE A 36 1.51 1.43 -6.34
C PHE A 36 0.79 0.14 -5.96
N GLU A 37 0.77 -0.85 -6.86
CA GLU A 37 0.28 -2.19 -6.60
C GLU A 37 1.19 -2.92 -5.62
N GLU A 38 2.50 -2.97 -5.85
CA GLU A 38 3.47 -3.59 -4.94
C GLU A 38 3.41 -2.99 -3.53
N ALA A 39 3.40 -1.66 -3.41
CA ALA A 39 3.29 -1.01 -2.11
C ALA A 39 1.95 -1.28 -1.42
N ARG A 40 0.87 -1.41 -2.19
CA ARG A 40 -0.44 -1.80 -1.66
C ARG A 40 -0.43 -3.24 -1.16
N GLU A 41 0.11 -4.17 -1.94
CA GLU A 41 0.24 -5.58 -1.56
C GLU A 41 1.05 -5.73 -0.27
N GLN A 42 2.20 -5.06 -0.18
CA GLN A 42 3.02 -5.07 1.05
C GLN A 42 2.24 -4.55 2.27
N ALA A 43 1.48 -3.46 2.11
CA ALA A 43 0.66 -2.92 3.21
C ALA A 43 -0.49 -3.89 3.59
N ILE A 44 -1.10 -4.57 2.62
CA ILE A 44 -2.14 -5.58 2.87
C ILE A 44 -1.56 -6.82 3.54
N ASP A 45 -0.37 -7.25 3.14
CA ASP A 45 0.32 -8.41 3.72
C ASP A 45 0.68 -8.17 5.18
N GLU A 46 1.21 -6.98 5.50
CA GLU A 46 1.49 -6.61 6.90
C GLU A 46 0.20 -6.59 7.74
N MET A 47 -0.88 -6.00 7.20
CA MET A 47 -2.19 -5.99 7.86
C MET A 47 -2.75 -7.40 8.07
N SER A 48 -2.53 -8.30 7.10
CA SER A 48 -2.95 -9.71 7.14
C SER A 48 -2.17 -10.48 8.19
N LEU A 49 -0.85 -10.30 8.27
CA LEU A 49 -0.01 -10.88 9.31
C LEU A 49 -0.45 -10.42 10.72
N GLN A 50 -0.87 -9.17 10.88
CA GLN A 50 -1.46 -8.72 12.15
C GLN A 50 -2.77 -9.45 12.46
N ALA A 51 -3.67 -9.61 11.48
CA ALA A 51 -4.93 -10.33 11.65
C ALA A 51 -4.72 -11.81 12.00
N GLU A 52 -3.73 -12.47 11.39
CA GLU A 52 -3.34 -13.84 11.71
C GLU A 52 -2.88 -14.00 13.16
N ARG A 53 -2.08 -13.06 13.68
CA ARG A 53 -1.65 -13.04 15.09
C ARG A 53 -2.85 -12.94 16.05
N LEU A 54 -3.93 -12.30 15.60
CA LEU A 54 -5.19 -12.21 16.35
C LEU A 54 -6.10 -13.44 16.17
N LYS A 55 -5.66 -14.45 15.40
CA LYS A 55 -6.46 -15.64 15.03
C LYS A 55 -7.79 -15.28 14.35
N ALA A 56 -7.79 -14.17 13.62
CA ALA A 56 -8.91 -13.77 12.78
C ALA A 56 -8.97 -14.66 11.52
N THR A 57 -10.15 -14.75 10.92
CA THR A 57 -10.36 -15.48 9.65
C THR A 57 -10.71 -14.56 8.49
N ALA A 58 -11.00 -13.29 8.78
CA ALA A 58 -11.27 -12.27 7.78
C ALA A 58 -10.89 -10.87 8.29
N ILE A 59 -10.68 -9.95 7.36
CA ILE A 59 -10.57 -8.52 7.60
C ILE A 59 -11.70 -7.84 6.83
N ILE A 60 -12.51 -7.06 7.52
CA ILE A 60 -13.65 -6.34 6.93
C ILE A 60 -13.45 -4.82 7.04
N SER A 61 -14.23 -4.08 6.24
CA SER A 61 -14.21 -2.62 6.21
C SER A 61 -12.80 -2.05 5.96
N ILE A 62 -12.11 -2.62 4.97
CA ILE A 62 -10.75 -2.22 4.61
C ILE A 62 -10.78 -0.82 4.00
N LYS A 63 -9.87 0.05 4.45
CA LYS A 63 -9.58 1.36 3.88
C LYS A 63 -8.11 1.43 3.50
N ILE A 64 -7.83 1.86 2.28
CA ILE A 64 -6.47 2.07 1.77
C ILE A 64 -6.31 3.56 1.49
N ASP A 65 -5.33 4.18 2.15
CA ASP A 65 -5.02 5.60 2.02
C ASP A 65 -3.60 5.78 1.48
N TYR A 66 -3.46 6.69 0.53
CA TYR A 66 -2.16 7.13 -0.01
C TYR A 66 -1.88 8.54 0.51
N SER A 67 -0.77 8.73 1.22
CA SER A 67 -0.39 10.02 1.80
C SER A 67 1.06 10.35 1.50
N THR A 68 1.34 11.63 1.29
CA THR A 68 2.71 12.08 1.06
C THR A 68 3.31 12.53 2.38
N ILE A 69 4.48 11.99 2.72
CA ILE A 69 5.29 12.43 3.86
C ILE A 69 6.43 13.29 3.32
N GLU A 70 6.54 14.51 3.82
CA GLU A 70 7.62 15.45 3.49
C GLU A 70 8.53 15.61 4.70
N ALA A 71 9.80 15.23 4.57
CA ALA A 71 10.81 15.35 5.62
C ALA A 71 12.09 15.98 5.07
N LYS A 72 12.37 17.24 5.46
CA LYS A 72 13.51 18.06 5.00
C LYS A 72 13.56 18.19 3.48
N ASN A 73 14.23 17.25 2.81
CA ASN A 73 14.44 17.20 1.35
C ASN A 73 13.99 15.86 0.75
N THR A 74 13.39 14.99 1.55
CA THR A 74 12.90 13.69 1.09
C THR A 74 11.38 13.74 1.06
N ARG A 75 10.83 13.44 -0.10
CA ARG A 75 9.40 13.21 -0.26
C ARG A 75 9.19 11.71 -0.35
N MET A 76 8.18 11.21 0.32
CA MET A 76 7.82 9.80 0.33
C MET A 76 6.32 9.66 0.14
N LEU A 77 5.91 8.61 -0.54
CA LEU A 77 4.51 8.22 -0.60
C LEU A 77 4.32 7.03 0.34
N MET A 78 3.48 7.22 1.34
CA MET A 78 3.05 6.18 2.26
C MET A 78 1.72 5.60 1.76
N VAL A 79 1.64 4.27 1.76
CA VAL A 79 0.43 3.50 1.54
C VAL A 79 0.04 2.89 2.88
N SER A 80 -1.17 3.18 3.35
CA SER A 80 -1.69 2.69 4.62
C SER A 80 -2.94 1.85 4.39
N ALA A 81 -2.91 0.59 4.80
CA ALA A 81 -4.08 -0.29 4.83
C ALA A 81 -4.59 -0.42 6.26
N ASN A 82 -5.88 -0.21 6.47
CA ASN A 82 -6.53 -0.32 7.77
C ASN A 82 -7.81 -1.15 7.65
N GLY A 83 -8.12 -1.96 8.65
CA GLY A 83 -9.35 -2.74 8.65
C GLY A 83 -9.70 -3.31 10.02
N THR A 84 -10.80 -4.07 10.08
CA THR A 84 -11.22 -4.77 11.30
C THR A 84 -11.08 -6.26 11.11
N ALA A 85 -10.14 -6.87 11.85
CA ALA A 85 -9.97 -8.31 11.91
C ALA A 85 -11.10 -8.95 12.72
N VAL A 86 -11.77 -9.94 12.12
CA VAL A 86 -12.91 -10.66 12.69
C VAL A 86 -12.72 -12.16 12.59
N LYS A 87 -13.37 -12.90 13.47
CA LYS A 87 -13.48 -14.36 13.38
C LYS A 87 -14.87 -14.70 12.85
N SER A 88 -14.94 -15.08 11.58
CA SER A 88 -16.15 -15.62 10.97
C SER A 88 -16.44 -17.02 11.53
N VAL A 89 -17.70 -17.27 11.87
CA VAL A 89 -18.20 -18.61 12.16
C VAL A 89 -19.00 -19.03 10.92
N PRO A 90 -18.68 -20.15 10.26
CA PRO A 90 -19.50 -20.65 9.16
C PRO A 90 -20.92 -20.95 9.67
N GLU A 91 -21.94 -20.64 8.88
CA GLU A 91 -23.32 -21.09 9.11
C GLU A 91 -23.48 -22.60 8.86
#